data_AF-A0A3C1N6E2-F1
#
_entry.id   AF-A0A3C1N6E2-F1
#
_cell.length_a   1.000
_cell.length_b   1.000
_cell.length_c   1.000
_cell.angle_alpha   90.00
_cell.angle_beta   90.00
_cell.angle_gamma   90.00
#
_symmetry.space_group_name_H-M   'P 1'
#
loop_
_entity.id
_entity.type
_entity.pdbx_description
1 polymer ?
#
loop_
_entity_poly.entity_id
_entity_poly.type
_entity_poly.pdbx_seq_one_letter_code
_entity_poly.pdbx_strand_id
1 'polypeptide(L)' 'MKIAMIGSGYVGLVTGACLAEVGNTVACVDTDSDKVKALNAG' A
#
# COMPACT_ATOMS: atom_id res chain seq x y z
N MET A 1 -4.83 -12.16 6.30
CA MET A 1 -5.38 -11.24 7.34
C MET A 1 -5.75 -9.90 6.71
N LYS A 2 -6.46 -9.00 7.41
CA LYS A 2 -6.70 -7.62 6.95
C LYS A 2 -5.67 -6.68 7.57
N ILE A 3 -4.88 -5.98 6.76
CA ILE A 3 -3.77 -5.14 7.20
C ILE A 3 -3.91 -3.74 6.57
N ALA A 4 -3.74 -2.70 7.38
CA ALA A 4 -3.69 -1.32 6.91
C ALA A 4 -2.27 -0.76 7.08
N MET A 5 -1.69 -0.26 5.99
CA MET A 5 -0.39 0.42 6.00
C MET A 5 -0.62 1.93 5.95
N ILE A 6 -0.17 2.65 6.97
CA ILE A 6 -0.26 4.12 7.00
C ILE A 6 1.07 4.69 6.49
N GLY A 7 1.01 5.31 5.31
CA GLY A 7 2.14 5.78 4.53
C GLY A 7 2.48 4.83 3.39
N SER A 8 2.49 5.35 2.16
CA SER A 8 2.80 4.61 0.91
C SER A 8 4.15 5.06 0.33
N GLY A 9 5.13 5.33 1.19
CA GLY A 9 6.53 5.50 0.80
C GLY A 9 7.24 4.15 0.58
N TYR A 10 8.56 4.16 0.37
CA TYR A 10 9.34 2.94 0.11
C TYR A 10 9.06 1.81 1.11
N VAL A 11 9.15 2.10 2.42
CA VAL A 11 8.96 1.07 3.45
C VAL A 11 7.53 0.54 3.47
N GLY A 12 6.53 1.43 3.50
CA GLY A 12 5.13 1.04 3.61
C GLY A 12 4.61 0.32 2.35
N LEU A 13 4.96 0.83 1.18
CA LEU A 13 4.52 0.28 -0.10
C LEU A 13 5.16 -1.08 -0.39
N VAL A 14 6.49 -1.21 -0.26
CA VAL A 14 7.18 -2.49 -0.53
C VAL A 14 6.71 -3.56 0.46
N THR A 15 6.66 -3.22 1.75
CA THR A 15 6.19 -4.17 2.77
C THR A 15 4.73 -4.55 2.52
N GLY A 16 3.88 -3.58 2.18
CA GLY A 16 2.47 -3.81 1.88
C GLY A 16 2.28 -4.72 0.66
N ALA A 17 3.06 -4.52 -0.40
CA ALA A 17 3.06 -5.37 -1.58
C ALA A 17 3.47 -6.81 -1.26
N CYS A 18 4.58 -7.03 -0.54
CA CYS A 18 5.02 -8.36 -0.14
C CYS A 18 4.00 -9.05 0.78
N LEU A 19 3.38 -8.31 1.71
CA LEU A 19 2.32 -8.86 2.57
C LEU A 19 1.08 -9.27 1.77
N ALA A 20 0.73 -8.51 0.73
CA ALA A 20 -0.36 -8.85 -0.17
C ALA A 20 -0.03 -10.09 -1.02
N GLU A 21 1.21 -10.18 -1.52
CA GLU A 21 1.72 -11.31 -2.29
C GLU A 21 1.63 -12.63 -1.52
N VAL A 22 1.89 -12.63 -0.21
CA VAL A 22 1.76 -13.81 0.66
C VAL A 22 0.33 -14.08 1.14
N GLY A 23 -0.68 -13.41 0.58
CA GLY A 23 -2.10 -13.72 0.79
C GLY A 23 -2.83 -12.88 1.84
N ASN A 24 -2.28 -11.73 2.25
CA ASN A 24 -3.03 -10.77 3.08
C ASN A 24 -3.85 -9.81 2.23
N THR A 25 -5.00 -9.37 2.76
CA THR A 25 -5.71 -8.21 2.22
C THR A 25 -5.06 -6.96 2.81
N VAL A 26 -4.33 -6.22 1.98
CA VAL A 26 -3.58 -5.04 2.42
C VAL A 26 -4.19 -3.78 1.80
N ALA A 27 -4.41 -2.75 2.61
CA ALA A 27 -4.76 -1.40 2.16
C ALA A 27 -3.63 -0.43 2.51
N CYS A 28 -3.01 0.18 1.51
CA CYS A 28 -2.04 1.26 1.70
C CYS A 28 -2.78 2.61 1.68
N VAL A 29 -2.57 3.41 2.71
CA VAL A 29 -3.22 4.72 2.90
C VAL A 29 -2.14 5.79 2.92
N ASP A 30 -2.31 6.87 2.16
CA ASP A 30 -1.41 8.02 2.15
C ASP A 30 -2.25 9.31 2.10
N THR A 31 -1.73 10.39 2.67
CA THR A 31 -2.40 11.69 2.63
C THR A 31 -2.22 12.38 1.28
N ASP A 32 -1.20 11.99 0.52
CA ASP A 32 -0.96 12.49 -0.83
C ASP A 32 -1.89 11.78 -1.83
N SER A 33 -2.96 12.48 -2.23
CA SER A 33 -3.95 11.94 -3.16
C SER A 33 -3.39 11.66 -4.55
N ASP A 34 -2.38 12.39 -4.99
CA ASP A 34 -1.82 12.21 -6.34
C ASP A 34 -0.91 10.99 -6.38
N LYS A 35 -0.16 10.74 -5.31
CA LYS A 35 0.56 9.47 -5.12
C LYS A 35 -0.39 8.27 -5.13
N VAL A 36 -1.51 8.35 -4.42
CA VAL A 36 -2.51 7.27 -4.40
C VAL A 36 -3.12 7.04 -5.78
N LYS A 37 -3.45 8.11 -6.53
CA LYS A 37 -3.94 7.98 -7.91
C LYS A 37 -2.91 7.32 -8.82
N ALA A 38 -1.65 7.77 -8.75
CA ALA A 38 -0.56 7.21 -9.54
C ALA A 38 -0.39 5.71 -9.24
N LEU A 39 -0.33 5.31 -7.97
CA LEU A 39 -0.22 3.89 -7.60
C LEU A 39 -1.42 3.04 -8.08
N ASN A 40 -2.63 3.58 -8.06
CA ASN A 40 -3.81 2.89 -8.56
C ASN A 40 -3.89 2.84 -10.10
N ALA A 41 -3.10 3.67 -10.81
CA ALA A 41 -3.00 3.64 -12.26
C ALA A 41 -2.00 2.58 -12.77
N GLY A 42 -1.23 1.96 -11.88
CA GLY A 42 -0.12 1.05 -12.20
C GLY A 42 1.20 1.76 -12.40
#